data_AF-A0A1G6Y3K3-F1
#
_entry.id   AF-A0A1G6Y3K3-F1
#
_cell.length_a   1.000
_cell.length_b   1.000
_cell.length_c   1.000
_cell.angle_alpha   90.00
_cell.angle_beta   90.00
_cell.angle_gamma   90.00
#
_symmetry.space_group_name_H-M   'P 1'
#
loop_
_entity.id
_entity.type
_entity.pdbx_description
1 polymer ?
#
loop_
_entity_poly.entity_id
_entity_poly.type
_entity_poly.pdbx_seq_one_letter_code
_entity_poly.pdbx_strand_id
1 'polypeptide(L)' 'MTRDRETAQGELVWAAAERLWEETGAPVADTAVAEAAGIDLDDVRDWIEQAAGVRFEITRDGASRTVVAPLR' A
#
# COMPACT_ATOMS: atom_id res chain seq x y z
N MET A 1 -20.56 -2.46 -12.21
CA MET A 1 -20.58 -2.28 -10.75
C MET A 1 -19.29 -2.78 -10.08
N THR A 2 -18.18 -2.97 -10.81
CA THR A 2 -16.91 -3.50 -10.27
C THR A 2 -15.90 -2.40 -9.96
N ARG A 3 -15.85 -1.35 -10.80
CA ARG A 3 -14.89 -0.23 -10.68
C ARG A 3 -14.98 0.52 -9.36
N ASP A 4 -16.18 0.76 -8.83
CA ASP A 4 -16.35 1.51 -7.58
C ASP A 4 -15.75 0.77 -6.37
N ARG A 5 -15.87 -0.56 -6.34
CA ARG A 5 -15.33 -1.39 -5.25
C ARG A 5 -13.81 -1.50 -5.33
N GLU A 6 -13.29 -1.72 -6.54
CA GLU A 6 -11.84 -1.75 -6.79
C GLU A 6 -11.20 -0.42 -6.39
N THR A 7 -11.81 0.71 -6.76
CA THR A 7 -11.31 2.04 -6.38
C THR A 7 -11.35 2.25 -4.87
N ALA A 8 -12.43 1.84 -4.19
CA ALA A 8 -12.53 1.96 -2.74
C ALA A 8 -11.47 1.14 -1.99
N GLN A 9 -11.14 -0.07 -2.45
CA GLN A 9 -10.09 -0.89 -1.84
C GLN A 9 -8.70 -0.28 -2.05
N GLY A 10 -8.41 0.21 -3.25
CA GLY A 10 -7.15 0.92 -3.51
C GLY A 10 -6.95 2.15 -2.63
N GLU A 11 -8.00 2.92 -2.38
CA GLU A 11 -7.95 4.08 -1.49
C GLU A 11 -7.77 3.68 0.00
N LEU A 12 -8.32 2.53 0.43
CA LEU A 12 -8.06 2.00 1.77
C LEU A 12 -6.59 1.56 1.95
N VAL A 13 -6.02 0.88 0.94
CA VAL A 13 -4.60 0.50 0.93
C VAL A 13 -3.72 1.75 0.99
N TRP A 14 -4.05 2.76 0.19
CA TRP A 14 -3.37 4.06 0.21
C TRP A 14 -3.38 4.70 1.60
N ALA A 15 -4.57 4.89 2.17
CA ALA A 15 -4.73 5.54 3.46
C ALA A 15 -4.03 4.78 4.60
N ALA A 16 -4.03 3.44 4.56
CA ALA A 16 -3.33 2.61 5.52
C ALA A 16 -1.81 2.77 5.43
N ALA A 17 -1.25 2.72 4.22
CA ALA A 17 0.19 2.88 4.00
C ALA A 17 0.67 4.29 4.36
N GLU A 18 -0.08 5.33 3.99
CA GLU A 18 0.23 6.73 4.34
C GLU A 18 0.22 6.91 5.86
N ARG A 19 -0.84 6.45 6.53
CA ARG A 19 -0.95 6.54 7.99
C ARG A 19 0.21 5.86 8.71
N LEU A 20 0.53 4.62 8.34
CA LEU A 20 1.62 3.87 8.97
C LEU A 20 2.97 4.57 8.78
N TRP A 21 3.18 5.16 7.60
CA TRP A 21 4.38 5.95 7.34
C TRP A 21 4.43 7.23 8.18
N GLU A 22 3.31 7.95 8.32
CA GLU A 22 3.25 9.16 9.16
C GLU A 22 3.44 8.86 10.66
N GLU A 23 2.94 7.71 11.14
CA GLU A 23 3.09 7.28 12.53
C GLU A 23 4.52 6.84 12.86
N THR A 24 5.21 6.16 11.92
CA THR A 24 6.52 5.55 12.16
C THR A 24 7.69 6.36 11.61
N GLY A 25 7.46 7.19 10.60
CA GLY A 25 8.50 7.87 9.82
C GLY A 25 9.45 6.90 9.11
N ALA A 26 9.04 5.64 8.92
CA ALA A 26 9.90 4.57 8.44
C ALA A 26 9.24 3.78 7.29
N PRO A 27 10.03 3.06 6.47
CA PRO A 27 9.49 2.19 5.44
C PRO A 27 8.57 1.11 6.04
N VAL A 28 7.41 0.90 5.42
CA VAL A 28 6.33 0.03 5.91
C VAL A 28 6.20 -1.20 5.01
N ALA A 29 6.20 -2.39 5.60
CA ALA A 29 6.03 -3.65 4.86
C ALA A 29 4.58 -3.82 4.35
N ASP A 30 4.42 -4.45 3.19
CA ASP A 30 3.13 -4.81 2.60
C ASP A 30 2.23 -5.61 3.54
N THR A 31 2.81 -6.47 4.38
CA THR A 31 2.08 -7.21 5.41
C THR A 31 1.45 -6.30 6.47
N ALA A 32 2.13 -5.23 6.87
CA ALA A 32 1.61 -4.27 7.84
C ALA A 32 0.51 -3.41 7.22
N VAL A 33 0.66 -3.06 5.93
CA VAL A 33 -0.40 -2.35 5.18
C VAL A 33 -1.65 -3.22 5.06
N ALA A 34 -1.49 -4.52 4.75
CA ALA A 34 -2.59 -5.47 4.66
C ALA A 34 -3.34 -5.62 6.00
N GLU A 35 -2.60 -5.74 7.10
CA GLU A 35 -3.17 -5.81 8.45
C GLU A 35 -3.95 -4.53 8.80
N ALA A 36 -3.38 -3.36 8.53
CA ALA A 36 -4.02 -2.08 8.83
C ALA A 36 -5.24 -1.80 7.93
N ALA A 37 -5.19 -2.21 6.67
CA ALA A 37 -6.30 -2.03 5.73
C ALA A 37 -7.40 -3.09 5.90
N GLY A 38 -7.11 -4.23 6.53
CA GLY A 38 -8.01 -5.38 6.62
C GLY A 38 -8.29 -6.01 5.26
N ILE A 39 -7.29 -6.01 4.38
CA ILE A 39 -7.38 -6.51 2.99
C ILE A 39 -6.37 -7.64 2.82
N ASP A 40 -6.70 -8.61 1.96
CA ASP A 40 -5.81 -9.72 1.62
C ASP A 40 -4.47 -9.22 1.06
N LEU A 41 -3.38 -9.88 1.46
CA LEU A 41 -2.03 -9.46 1.11
C LEU A 41 -1.79 -9.40 -0.40
N ASP A 42 -2.32 -10.36 -1.17
CA ASP A 42 -2.16 -10.38 -2.62
C ASP A 42 -2.87 -9.19 -3.29
N ASP A 43 -4.07 -8.85 -2.82
CA ASP A 43 -4.79 -7.65 -3.30
C ASP A 43 -4.00 -6.38 -2.95
N VAL A 44 -3.49 -6.27 -1.72
CA VAL A 44 -2.66 -5.14 -1.30
C VAL A 44 -1.42 -5.01 -2.17
N ARG A 45 -0.76 -6.13 -2.50
CA ARG A 45 0.41 -6.13 -3.38
C ARG A 45 0.06 -5.61 -4.77
N ASP A 46 -1.03 -6.08 -5.35
CA ASP A 46 -1.49 -5.59 -6.65
C ASP A 46 -1.80 -4.08 -6.62
N TRP A 47 -2.38 -3.58 -5.54
CA TRP A 47 -2.63 -2.14 -5.37
C TRP A 47 -1.37 -1.31 -5.17
N ILE A 48 -0.46 -1.76 -4.30
CA ILE A 48 0.82 -1.09 -4.06
C ILE A 48 1.65 -1.04 -5.36
N GLU A 49 1.63 -2.11 -6.14
CA GLU A 49 2.30 -2.18 -7.45
C GLU A 49 1.70 -1.18 -8.45
N GLN A 50 0.37 -1.05 -8.48
CA GLN A 50 -0.30 -0.06 -9.33
C GLN A 50 -0.06 1.39 -8.87
N ALA A 51 0.10 1.61 -7.57
CA ALA A 51 0.37 2.92 -6.98
C ALA A 51 1.86 3.31 -7.01
N ALA A 52 2.75 2.36 -7.30
CA ALA A 52 4.19 2.55 -7.35
C ALA A 52 4.58 3.64 -8.37
N GLY A 53 5.42 4.59 -7.95
CA GLY A 53 5.89 5.68 -8.80
C GLY A 53 4.85 6.77 -9.09
N VAL A 54 3.59 6.56 -8.70
CA VAL A 54 2.53 7.59 -8.78
C VAL A 54 2.30 8.21 -7.41
N ARG A 55 2.14 7.36 -6.40
CA ARG A 55 1.83 7.81 -5.04
C ARG A 55 2.80 7.32 -3.98
N PHE A 56 3.50 6.20 -4.19
CA PHE A 56 4.54 5.72 -3.28
C PHE A 56 5.82 5.36 -4.01
N GLU A 57 6.95 5.54 -3.33
CA GLU A 57 8.15 4.78 -3.62
C GLU A 57 8.05 3.41 -2.96
N ILE A 58 8.34 2.35 -3.72
CA ILE A 58 8.35 0.99 -3.23
C ILE A 58 9.70 0.34 -3.47
N THR A 59 10.17 -0.44 -2.51
CA THR A 59 11.32 -1.33 -2.67
C THR A 59 10.86 -2.78 -2.61
N ARG A 60 11.56 -3.65 -3.35
CA ARG A 60 11.27 -5.08 -3.42
C ARG A 60 12.47 -5.86 -2.93
N ASP A 61 12.22 -6.81 -2.05
CA ASP A 61 13.20 -7.81 -1.61
C ASP A 61 12.56 -9.19 -1.78
N GLY A 62 12.89 -9.85 -2.89
CA GLY A 62 12.26 -11.12 -3.28
C GLY A 62 10.76 -10.99 -3.47
N ALA A 63 9.98 -11.65 -2.59
CA ALA A 63 8.52 -11.62 -2.61
C ALA A 63 7.91 -10.46 -1.77
N SER A 64 8.73 -9.82 -0.95
CA SER A 64 8.31 -8.76 -0.03
C SER A 64 8.34 -7.40 -0.73
N ARG A 65 7.37 -6.55 -0.38
CA ARG A 65 7.30 -5.15 -0.84
C ARG A 65 7.27 -4.23 0.35
N THR A 66 8.00 -3.13 0.25
CA THR A 66 8.09 -2.13 1.31
C THR A 66 7.77 -0.76 0.73
N VAL A 67 6.76 -0.10 1.29
CA VAL A 67 6.41 1.30 1.01
C VAL A 67 7.42 2.19 1.72
N VAL A 68 8.23 2.92 0.96
CA VAL A 68 9.38 3.68 1.50
C VAL A 68 8.98 5.10 1.87
N ALA A 69 8.25 5.79 0.99
CA ALA A 69 7.76 7.14 1.20
C ALA A 69 6.58 7.47 0.27
N PRO A 70 5.62 8.28 0.72
CA PRO A 70 4.64 8.89 -0.16
C PRO A 70 5.31 9.90 -1.10
N LEU A 71 4.95 9.84 -2.38
CA LEU A 71 5.34 10.80 -3.41
C LEU A 71 4.37 11.98 -3.32
N ARG A 72 4.92 13.19 -3.13
CA ARG A 72 4.16 14.45 -3.07
C ARG A 72 4.27 15.22 -4.37
#